data_AF-A0A183D955-F1
#
_entry.id   AF-A0A183D955-F1
#
_cell.length_a   1.000
_cell.length_b   1.000
_cell.length_c   1.000
_cell.angle_alpha   90.00
_cell.angle_beta   90.00
_cell.angle_gamma   90.00
#
_symmetry.space_group_name_H-M   'P 1'
#
loop_
_entity.id
_entity.type
_entity.pdbx_description
1 polymer ?
#
loop_
_entity_poly.entity_id
_entity_poly.type
_entity_poly.pdbx_seq_one_letter_code
_entity_poly.pdbx_strand_id
1 'polypeptide(L)'
;MENWGLVTYREVALLVEPTKSSTRQKSHVALVVAHELAHLWFGNLVTMKWWTDLWLKEGFASFMEYMFVGYNYPEFRIWLRFVNDELASGFNLDALKSSHPIEVEIDNPNELDEIYDSITYAKSNSVNRMLCNYLGEETFQKGLQIYLKKFQYSNAVTADLWDALGEASGQVNT
;
A
#
# COMPACT_ATOMS: atom_id res chain seq x y z
N MET A 1 -9.92 8.63 3.19
CA MET A 1 -9.14 9.21 4.28
C MET A 1 -9.38 8.40 5.54
N GLU A 2 -8.31 7.86 6.05
CA GLU A 2 -8.20 6.77 7.01
C GLU A 2 -8.23 7.23 8.47
N ASN A 3 -8.96 8.30 8.81
CA ASN A 3 -8.99 8.78 10.19
C ASN A 3 -9.40 7.65 11.14
N TRP A 4 -8.59 7.38 12.16
CA TRP A 4 -8.74 6.17 12.97
C TRP A 4 -10.10 6.12 13.68
N GLY A 5 -10.94 5.15 13.29
CA GLY A 5 -12.28 4.97 13.84
C GLY A 5 -13.37 5.81 13.15
N LEU A 6 -13.01 6.67 12.18
CA LEU A 6 -13.94 7.45 11.36
C LEU A 6 -13.39 7.65 9.93
N VAL A 7 -13.37 6.57 9.16
CA VAL A 7 -12.92 6.62 7.77
C VAL A 7 -13.92 7.43 6.92
N THR A 8 -13.43 8.41 6.17
CA THR A 8 -14.25 9.25 5.30
C THR A 8 -13.99 8.97 3.83
N TYR A 9 -15.07 9.02 3.04
CA TYR A 9 -15.06 8.67 1.61
C TYR A 9 -15.76 9.74 0.79
N ARG A 10 -15.37 9.85 -0.48
CA ARG A 10 -16.23 10.45 -1.50
C ARG A 10 -17.38 9.48 -1.79
N GLU A 11 -18.58 9.98 -2.09
CA GLU A 11 -19.76 9.14 -2.34
C GLU A 11 -19.51 8.04 -3.39
N VAL A 12 -18.81 8.39 -4.48
CA VAL A 12 -18.46 7.46 -5.58
C VAL A 12 -17.53 6.32 -5.16
N ALA A 13 -16.85 6.46 -4.01
CA ALA A 13 -15.89 5.50 -3.48
C ALA A 13 -16.45 4.66 -2.31
N LEU A 14 -17.75 4.81 -1.99
CA LEU A 14 -18.40 4.05 -0.91
C LEU A 14 -19.79 3.54 -1.31
N LEU A 15 -20.58 4.36 -1.99
CA LEU A 15 -21.97 4.02 -2.29
C LEU A 15 -22.06 3.12 -3.53
N VAL A 16 -22.67 1.94 -3.36
CA VAL A 16 -22.96 0.98 -4.43
C VAL A 16 -24.45 0.76 -4.50
N GLU A 17 -25.03 0.91 -5.68
CA GLU A 17 -26.39 0.48 -5.99
C GLU A 17 -26.31 -0.89 -6.68
N PRO A 18 -26.75 -1.99 -6.04
CA PRO A 18 -26.56 -3.35 -6.56
C PRO A 18 -27.02 -3.54 -8.01
N THR A 19 -28.09 -2.87 -8.41
CA THR A 19 -28.71 -3.02 -9.73
C THR A 19 -28.20 -2.03 -10.79
N LYS A 20 -27.56 -0.94 -10.39
CA LYS A 20 -27.15 0.16 -11.30
C LYS A 20 -25.63 0.33 -11.39
N SER A 21 -24.90 0.02 -10.32
CA SER A 21 -23.44 0.16 -10.32
C SER A 21 -22.79 -0.91 -11.19
N SER A 22 -21.91 -0.47 -12.09
CA SER A 22 -21.12 -1.37 -12.94
C SER A 22 -20.18 -2.24 -12.10
N THR A 23 -19.74 -3.38 -12.65
CA THR A 23 -18.70 -4.21 -12.02
C THR A 23 -17.43 -3.42 -11.75
N ARG A 24 -17.07 -2.48 -12.64
CA ARG A 24 -15.90 -1.61 -12.44
C ARG A 24 -16.07 -0.70 -11.22
N GLN A 25 -17.25 -0.10 -11.04
CA GLN A 25 -17.53 0.74 -9.88
C GLN A 25 -17.53 -0.09 -8.59
N LYS A 26 -18.15 -1.28 -8.60
CA LYS A 26 -18.16 -2.19 -7.45
C LYS A 26 -16.74 -2.61 -7.04
N SER A 27 -15.91 -3.01 -8.01
CA SER A 27 -14.52 -3.36 -7.73
C SER A 27 -13.70 -2.17 -7.21
N HIS A 28 -13.94 -0.96 -7.74
CA HIS A 28 -13.26 0.24 -7.27
C HIS A 28 -13.65 0.58 -5.82
N VAL A 29 -14.93 0.54 -5.47
CA VAL A 29 -15.38 0.73 -4.08
C VAL A 29 -14.76 -0.32 -3.16
N ALA A 30 -14.73 -1.59 -3.58
CA ALA A 30 -14.11 -2.64 -2.78
C ALA A 30 -12.62 -2.40 -2.53
N LEU A 31 -11.88 -1.95 -3.55
CA LEU A 31 -10.45 -1.61 -3.43
C LEU A 31 -10.26 -0.43 -2.46
N VAL A 32 -10.95 0.70 -2.69
CA VAL A 32 -10.81 1.89 -1.83
C VAL A 32 -11.19 1.59 -0.38
N VAL A 33 -12.27 0.85 -0.12
CA VAL A 33 -12.62 0.46 1.26
C VAL A 33 -11.53 -0.41 1.87
N ALA A 34 -10.97 -1.36 1.12
CA ALA A 34 -9.89 -2.21 1.61
C ALA A 34 -8.59 -1.43 1.88
N HIS A 35 -8.25 -0.44 1.04
CA HIS A 35 -7.10 0.46 1.20
C HIS A 35 -7.19 1.23 2.50
N GLU A 36 -8.33 1.88 2.72
CA GLU A 36 -8.56 2.72 3.88
C GLU A 36 -8.65 1.90 5.18
N LEU A 37 -9.11 0.65 5.11
CA LEU A 37 -9.07 -0.27 6.25
C LEU A 37 -7.67 -0.83 6.51
N ALA A 38 -6.85 -1.05 5.48
CA ALA A 38 -5.46 -1.46 5.66
C ALA A 38 -4.68 -0.40 6.44
N HIS A 39 -5.02 0.87 6.25
CA HIS A 39 -4.40 1.96 6.99
C HIS A 39 -4.57 1.91 8.51
N LEU A 40 -5.61 1.22 9.02
CA LEU A 40 -5.78 1.03 10.47
C LEU A 40 -4.57 0.31 11.09
N TRP A 41 -3.84 -0.49 10.31
CA TRP A 41 -2.54 -1.07 10.69
C TRP A 41 -1.36 -0.25 10.14
N PHE A 42 -1.38 0.06 8.84
CA PHE A 42 -0.28 0.72 8.13
C PHE A 42 -0.53 2.23 7.97
N GLY A 43 0.02 3.03 8.87
CA GLY A 43 -0.17 4.49 8.90
C GLY A 43 -0.89 4.99 10.15
N ASN A 44 -1.73 4.16 10.79
CA ASN A 44 -2.38 4.48 12.06
C ASN A 44 -1.70 3.77 13.23
N LEU A 45 -1.77 2.44 13.30
CA LEU A 45 -1.13 1.66 14.37
C LEU A 45 0.39 1.81 14.37
N VAL A 46 1.00 1.77 13.19
CA VAL A 46 2.41 2.13 12.99
C VAL A 46 2.46 3.24 11.96
N THR A 47 2.95 4.41 12.36
CA THR A 47 3.07 5.57 11.47
C THR A 47 4.50 5.69 10.97
N MET A 48 4.72 6.18 9.76
CA MET A 48 6.08 6.55 9.35
C MET A 48 6.66 7.63 10.27
N LYS A 49 7.97 7.62 10.50
CA LYS A 49 8.65 8.63 11.33
C LYS A 49 8.69 10.00 10.64
N TRP A 50 8.84 9.99 9.32
CA TRP A 50 8.80 11.17 8.48
C TRP A 50 8.20 10.82 7.12
N TRP A 51 7.85 11.86 6.35
CA TRP A 51 7.21 11.71 5.03
C TRP A 51 8.09 11.06 3.97
N THR A 52 9.40 11.03 4.18
CA THR A 52 10.33 10.23 3.36
C THR A 52 9.94 8.75 3.29
N ASP A 53 9.34 8.23 4.36
CA ASP A 53 8.89 6.85 4.46
C ASP A 53 7.38 6.71 4.15
N LEU A 54 6.76 7.65 3.44
CA LEU A 54 5.30 7.66 3.14
C LEU A 54 4.82 6.35 2.50
N TRP A 55 5.67 5.66 1.75
CA TRP A 55 5.34 4.38 1.13
C TRP A 55 5.03 3.27 2.15
N LEU A 56 5.55 3.34 3.39
CA LEU A 56 5.19 2.41 4.47
C LEU A 56 3.70 2.47 4.82
N LYS A 57 3.06 3.59 4.50
CA LYS A 57 1.62 3.81 4.64
C LYS A 57 0.91 3.49 3.32
N GLU A 58 1.13 4.29 2.29
CA GLU A 58 0.34 4.23 1.04
C GLU A 58 0.66 3.00 0.20
N GLY A 59 1.93 2.61 0.12
CA GLY A 59 2.36 1.43 -0.63
C GLY A 59 1.86 0.12 -0.02
N PHE A 60 1.78 0.03 1.30
CA PHE A 60 1.20 -1.12 1.99
C PHE A 60 -0.31 -1.17 1.89
N ALA A 61 -1.01 -0.03 2.06
CA ALA A 61 -2.44 0.01 1.86
C ALA A 61 -2.83 -0.41 0.42
N SER A 62 -2.08 0.10 -0.57
CA SER A 62 -2.24 -0.28 -1.99
C SER A 62 -2.01 -1.78 -2.21
N PHE A 63 -1.02 -2.38 -1.54
CA PHE A 63 -0.81 -3.82 -1.65
C PHE A 63 -1.93 -4.63 -0.99
N MET A 64 -2.35 -4.22 0.21
CA MET A 64 -3.37 -4.92 0.99
C MET A 64 -4.76 -4.84 0.38
N GLU A 65 -5.13 -3.76 -0.32
CA GLU A 65 -6.40 -3.70 -1.05
C GLU A 65 -6.50 -4.78 -2.12
N TYR A 66 -5.43 -5.04 -2.88
CA TYR A 66 -5.40 -6.08 -3.89
C TYR A 66 -5.38 -7.49 -3.27
N MET A 67 -4.65 -7.69 -2.17
CA MET A 67 -4.70 -8.98 -1.47
C MET A 67 -6.11 -9.28 -0.95
N PHE A 68 -6.74 -8.31 -0.28
CA PHE A 68 -8.08 -8.48 0.29
C PHE A 68 -9.13 -8.70 -0.79
N VAL A 69 -9.21 -7.82 -1.78
CA VAL A 69 -10.24 -7.90 -2.82
C VAL A 69 -10.00 -9.09 -3.75
N GLY A 70 -8.75 -9.42 -4.04
CA GLY A 70 -8.40 -10.57 -4.90
C GLY A 70 -8.78 -11.91 -4.28
N TYR A 71 -8.73 -12.00 -2.95
CA TYR A 71 -9.14 -13.19 -2.20
C TYR A 71 -10.66 -13.25 -2.00
N ASN A 72 -11.29 -12.15 -1.56
CA ASN A 72 -12.70 -12.16 -1.15
C ASN A 72 -13.69 -11.95 -2.31
N TYR A 73 -13.25 -11.35 -3.42
CA TYR A 73 -14.08 -11.04 -4.59
C TYR A 73 -13.40 -11.46 -5.90
N PRO A 74 -13.09 -12.76 -6.07
CA PRO A 74 -12.34 -13.27 -7.22
C PRO A 74 -13.02 -12.98 -8.57
N GLU A 75 -14.34 -12.79 -8.59
CA GLU A 75 -15.11 -12.40 -9.77
C GLU A 75 -14.69 -11.06 -10.38
N PHE A 76 -14.10 -10.16 -9.58
CA PHE A 76 -13.59 -8.88 -10.09
C PHE A 76 -12.29 -9.02 -10.88
N ARG A 77 -11.56 -10.14 -10.71
CA ARG A 77 -10.30 -10.44 -11.40
C ARG A 77 -9.29 -9.29 -11.34
N ILE A 78 -9.19 -8.63 -10.19
CA ILE A 78 -8.38 -7.41 -10.03
C ILE A 78 -6.90 -7.60 -10.36
N TRP A 79 -6.34 -8.80 -10.14
CA TRP A 79 -4.96 -9.10 -10.49
C TRP A 79 -4.70 -9.11 -12.00
N LEU A 80 -5.73 -9.33 -12.83
CA LEU A 80 -5.60 -9.14 -14.28
C LEU A 80 -5.53 -7.66 -14.66
N ARG A 81 -6.17 -6.79 -13.86
CA ARG A 81 -6.16 -5.35 -14.07
C ARG A 81 -4.92 -4.68 -13.49
N PHE A 82 -4.35 -5.23 -12.42
CA PHE A 82 -3.11 -4.77 -11.77
C PHE A 82 -2.00 -4.42 -12.77
N VAL A 83 -1.84 -5.21 -13.83
CA VAL A 83 -0.82 -4.96 -14.87
C VAL A 83 -1.02 -3.61 -15.56
N ASN A 84 -2.27 -3.23 -15.84
CA ASN A 84 -2.59 -1.96 -16.50
C ASN A 84 -2.75 -0.82 -15.49
N ASP A 85 -3.43 -1.09 -14.37
CA ASP A 85 -3.84 -0.06 -13.42
C ASP A 85 -2.67 0.37 -12.51
N GLU A 86 -1.83 -0.58 -12.06
CA GLU A 86 -0.69 -0.30 -11.18
C GLU A 86 0.62 -0.36 -11.96
N LEU A 87 0.96 -1.53 -12.49
CA LEU A 87 2.32 -1.80 -12.99
C LEU A 87 2.69 -0.88 -14.17
N ALA A 88 1.78 -0.72 -15.14
CA ALA A 88 1.99 0.18 -16.26
C ALA A 88 2.02 1.66 -15.81
N SER A 89 1.16 2.06 -14.86
CA SER A 89 1.16 3.44 -14.34
C SER A 89 2.48 3.77 -13.64
N GLY A 90 2.93 2.88 -12.75
CA GLY A 90 4.21 2.99 -12.05
C GLY A 90 5.39 3.04 -13.02
N PHE A 91 5.47 2.10 -13.98
CA PHE A 91 6.56 2.11 -14.96
C PHE A 91 6.58 3.36 -15.86
N ASN A 92 5.41 3.86 -16.27
CA ASN A 92 5.34 5.04 -17.12
C ASN A 92 5.92 6.28 -16.43
N LEU A 93 5.60 6.48 -15.15
CA LEU A 93 6.17 7.57 -14.38
C LEU A 93 7.65 7.33 -14.05
N ASP A 94 8.00 6.11 -13.66
CA ASP A 94 9.36 5.75 -13.24
C ASP A 94 10.38 5.76 -14.39
N ALA A 95 9.91 5.66 -15.64
CA ALA A 95 10.75 5.78 -16.83
C ALA A 95 11.15 7.23 -17.17
N LEU A 96 10.55 8.23 -16.52
CA LEU A 96 10.84 9.64 -16.78
C LEU A 96 12.11 10.09 -16.05
N LYS A 97 12.87 11.01 -16.66
CA LYS A 97 14.01 11.66 -15.99
C LYS A 97 13.61 12.48 -14.77
N SER A 98 12.35 12.91 -14.71
CA SER A 98 11.75 13.65 -13.61
C SER A 98 11.10 12.75 -12.56
N SER A 99 11.25 11.42 -12.66
CA SER A 99 10.84 10.50 -11.60
C SER A 99 11.66 10.74 -10.33
N HIS A 100 11.27 10.08 -9.25
CA HIS A 100 11.97 10.07 -7.97
C HIS A 100 12.05 8.64 -7.39
N PRO A 101 12.98 8.39 -6.44
CA PRO A 101 12.99 7.15 -5.67
C PRO A 101 11.74 7.00 -4.80
N ILE A 102 11.43 5.79 -4.34
CA ILE A 102 10.31 5.58 -3.40
C ILE A 102 10.50 6.41 -2.11
N GLU A 103 11.73 6.46 -1.60
CA GLU A 103 12.09 7.33 -0.48
C GLU A 103 12.59 8.69 -1.00
N VAL A 104 11.84 9.75 -0.69
CA VAL A 104 12.17 11.13 -1.09
C VAL A 104 12.49 11.94 0.15
N GLU A 105 13.59 12.69 0.14
CA GLU A 105 13.86 13.65 1.21
C GLU A 105 12.84 14.80 1.12
N ILE A 106 12.08 15.00 2.20
CA ILE A 106 11.04 16.03 2.28
C ILE A 106 11.46 17.04 3.35
N ASP A 107 11.75 18.26 2.93
CA ASP A 107 12.12 19.35 3.83
C ASP A 107 10.87 20.06 4.36
N ASN A 108 9.86 20.22 3.50
CA ASN A 108 8.64 20.95 3.82
C ASN A 108 7.39 20.09 3.59
N PRO A 109 6.50 19.92 4.59
CA PRO A 109 5.22 19.22 4.39
C PRO A 109 4.30 19.79 3.30
N ASN A 110 4.56 21.00 2.79
CA ASN A 110 3.85 21.52 1.63
C ASN A 110 4.25 20.84 0.30
N GLU A 111 5.32 20.05 0.29
CA GLU A 111 5.80 19.28 -0.86
C GLU A 111 5.13 17.90 -0.97
N LEU A 112 4.26 17.54 -0.01
CA LEU A 112 3.67 16.20 0.03
C LEU A 112 2.82 15.88 -1.20
N ASP A 113 2.14 16.88 -1.76
CA ASP A 113 1.37 16.73 -2.99
C ASP A 113 2.25 16.27 -4.17
N GLU A 114 3.57 16.48 -4.11
CA GLU A 114 4.51 16.04 -5.14
C GLU A 114 4.81 14.54 -5.05
N ILE A 115 4.71 13.93 -3.87
CA ILE A 115 4.99 12.51 -3.65
C ILE A 115 3.73 11.64 -3.50
N TYR A 116 2.53 12.23 -3.42
CA TYR A 116 1.27 11.50 -3.52
C TYR A 116 0.96 11.09 -4.97
N ASP A 117 1.80 10.23 -5.56
CA ASP A 117 1.82 9.93 -6.99
C ASP A 117 1.94 8.41 -7.33
N SER A 118 2.10 8.08 -8.62
CA SER A 118 2.23 6.66 -9.03
C SER A 118 3.50 5.97 -8.53
N ILE A 119 4.53 6.69 -8.07
CA ILE A 119 5.69 6.08 -7.41
C ILE A 119 5.28 5.60 -6.02
N THR A 120 4.68 6.46 -5.20
CA THR A 120 4.29 6.11 -3.83
C THR A 120 3.24 5.00 -3.79
N TYR A 121 2.25 5.04 -4.68
CA TYR A 121 1.17 4.04 -4.73
C TYR A 121 1.57 2.82 -5.57
N ALA A 122 1.70 2.99 -6.89
CA ALA A 122 1.76 1.87 -7.82
C ALA A 122 3.12 1.16 -7.85
N LYS A 123 4.24 1.90 -7.79
CA LYS A 123 5.57 1.29 -7.73
C LYS A 123 5.78 0.58 -6.40
N SER A 124 5.41 1.21 -5.28
CA SER A 124 5.48 0.57 -3.95
C SER A 124 4.60 -0.68 -3.84
N ASN A 125 3.38 -0.65 -4.37
CA ASN A 125 2.50 -1.81 -4.45
C ASN A 125 3.17 -2.95 -5.25
N SER A 126 3.77 -2.62 -6.38
CA SER A 126 4.51 -3.57 -7.23
C SER A 126 5.72 -4.17 -6.51
N VAL A 127 6.47 -3.36 -5.74
CA VAL A 127 7.60 -3.83 -4.91
C VAL A 127 7.11 -4.74 -3.79
N ASN A 128 6.05 -4.38 -3.07
CA ASN A 128 5.46 -5.22 -2.02
C ASN A 128 4.97 -6.56 -2.58
N ARG A 129 4.32 -6.54 -3.75
CA ARG A 129 3.92 -7.77 -4.47
C ARG A 129 5.14 -8.61 -4.83
N MET A 130 6.20 -8.01 -5.36
CA MET A 130 7.43 -8.72 -5.70
C MET A 130 8.05 -9.38 -4.45
N LEU A 131 8.16 -8.64 -3.34
CA LEU A 131 8.71 -9.12 -2.08
C LEU A 131 7.88 -10.26 -1.48
N CYS A 132 6.55 -10.13 -1.47
CA CYS A 132 5.65 -11.19 -1.01
C CYS A 132 5.82 -12.48 -1.84
N ASN A 133 6.01 -12.37 -3.15
CA ASN A 133 6.27 -13.53 -4.01
C ASN A 133 7.69 -14.10 -3.80
N TYR A 134 8.68 -13.24 -3.58
CA TYR A 134 10.07 -13.64 -3.37
C TYR A 134 10.26 -14.39 -2.05
N LEU A 135 9.71 -13.87 -0.96
CA LEU A 135 9.82 -14.46 0.38
C LEU A 135 8.82 -15.60 0.62
N GLY A 136 7.73 -15.63 -0.15
CA GLY A 136 6.56 -16.45 0.11
C GLY A 136 5.59 -15.76 1.09
N GLU A 137 4.29 -15.95 0.86
CA GLU A 137 3.22 -15.24 1.58
C GLU A 137 3.29 -15.46 3.11
N GLU A 138 3.57 -16.68 3.56
CA GLU A 138 3.68 -17.00 4.99
C GLU A 138 4.82 -16.24 5.67
N THR A 139 6.01 -16.24 5.06
CA THR A 139 7.18 -15.52 5.57
C THR A 139 6.96 -14.01 5.54
N PHE A 140 6.40 -13.49 4.45
CA PHE A 140 6.08 -12.07 4.32
C PHE A 140 5.09 -11.63 5.41
N GLN A 141 4.00 -12.38 5.59
CA GLN A 141 3.01 -12.13 6.63
C GLN A 141 3.63 -12.16 8.03
N LYS A 142 4.50 -13.14 8.31
CA LYS A 142 5.22 -13.23 9.57
C LYS A 142 6.09 -11.98 9.82
N GLY A 143 6.79 -11.50 8.80
CA GLY A 143 7.58 -10.26 8.90
C GLY A 143 6.72 -9.03 9.19
N LEU A 144 5.58 -8.89 8.53
CA LEU A 144 4.63 -7.81 8.83
C LEU A 144 4.07 -7.90 10.26
N GLN A 145 3.81 -9.11 10.77
CA GLN A 145 3.40 -9.29 12.16
C GLN A 145 4.48 -8.88 13.15
N ILE A 146 5.76 -9.19 12.86
CA ILE A 146 6.90 -8.75 13.68
C ILE A 146 6.97 -7.23 13.69
N TYR A 147 6.95 -6.62 12.50
CA TYR A 147 6.98 -5.17 12.32
C TYR A 147 5.84 -4.47 13.09
N LEU A 148 4.59 -4.86 12.85
CA LEU A 148 3.43 -4.23 13.49
C LEU A 148 3.45 -4.40 15.02
N LYS A 149 3.84 -5.56 15.54
CA LYS A 149 3.92 -5.79 17.00
C LYS A 149 5.03 -4.97 17.66
N LYS A 150 6.17 -4.80 16.98
CA LYS A 150 7.34 -4.09 17.49
C LYS A 150 7.10 -2.57 17.54
N PHE A 151 6.40 -2.02 16.55
CA PHE A 151 6.22 -0.58 16.39
C PHE A 151 4.79 -0.08 16.67
N GLN A 152 3.89 -0.93 17.17
CA GLN A 152 2.52 -0.53 17.52
C GLN A 152 2.51 0.70 18.44
N TYR A 153 1.64 1.65 18.13
CA TYR A 153 1.50 2.95 18.80
C TYR A 153 2.77 3.81 18.77
N SER A 154 3.62 3.60 17.77
CA SER A 154 4.88 4.30 17.58
C SER A 154 5.12 4.57 16.10
N ASN A 155 6.32 5.10 15.82
CA ASN A 155 6.80 5.36 14.48
C ASN A 155 7.85 4.34 14.02
N ALA A 156 8.00 4.20 12.71
CA ALA A 156 9.01 3.36 12.07
C ALA A 156 9.62 4.04 10.84
N VAL A 157 10.80 3.58 10.43
CA VAL A 157 11.46 3.93 9.16
C VAL A 157 11.57 2.71 8.26
N THR A 158 11.93 2.89 6.99
CA THR A 158 12.05 1.80 6.01
C THR A 158 12.98 0.67 6.46
N ALA A 159 14.10 0.99 7.11
CA ALA A 159 15.03 -0.02 7.65
C ALA A 159 14.36 -0.95 8.67
N ASP A 160 13.42 -0.46 9.48
CA ASP A 160 12.73 -1.26 10.49
C ASP A 160 11.86 -2.37 9.86
N LEU A 161 11.26 -2.10 8.69
CA LEU A 161 10.53 -3.10 7.92
C LEU A 161 11.49 -4.16 7.37
N TRP A 162 12.63 -3.75 6.84
CA TRP A 162 13.63 -4.68 6.31
C TRP A 162 14.18 -5.61 7.39
N ASP A 163 14.44 -5.08 8.58
CA ASP A 163 14.87 -5.89 9.72
C ASP A 163 13.81 -6.93 10.10
N ALA A 164 12.53 -6.55 10.12
CA ALA A 164 11.44 -7.47 10.45
C ALA A 164 11.24 -8.57 9.38
N LEU A 165 11.37 -8.23 8.10
CA LEU A 165 11.33 -9.20 6.99
C LEU A 165 12.58 -10.11 6.98
N GLY A 166 13.74 -9.56 7.31
CA GLY A 166 14.99 -10.31 7.47
C GLY A 166 14.91 -11.31 8.63
N GLU A 167 14.36 -10.88 9.77
CA GLU A 167 14.11 -11.75 10.93
C GLU A 167 13.15 -12.90 10.58
N ALA A 168 12.06 -12.62 9.87
CA ALA A 168 11.09 -13.62 9.47
C ALA A 168 11.65 -14.66 8.48
N SER A 169 12.45 -14.19 7.52
CA SER A 169 13.00 -15.00 6.43
C SER A 169 14.31 -15.71 6.77
N GLY A 170 15.02 -15.26 7.82
CA GLY A 170 16.38 -15.70 8.12
C GLY A 170 17.43 -15.16 7.14
N GLN A 171 17.06 -14.23 6.25
CA GLN A 171 17.98 -13.53 5.36
C GLN A 171 18.43 -12.25 6.05
N VAL A 172 19.65 -12.25 6.60
CA VAL A 172 20.19 -11.05 7.27
C VAL A 172 20.65 -10.05 6.21
N ASN A 173 20.24 -8.78 6.34
CA ASN A 173 20.81 -7.68 5.57
C ASN A 173 22.30 -7.54 5.94
N THR A 174 23.19 -7.97 5.05
CA THR A 174 24.64 -7.72 5.12
C THR A 174 25.01 -6.43 4.40
#